data_AF-A0A1Z8LV38-F1
#
_entry.id   AF-A0A1Z8LV38-F1
#
_cell.length_a   1.000
_cell.length_b   1.000
_cell.length_c   1.000
_cell.angle_alpha   90.00
_cell.angle_beta   90.00
_cell.angle_gamma   90.00
#
_symmetry.space_group_name_H-M   'P 1'
#
loop_
_entity.id
_entity.type
_entity.pdbx_description
1 polymer ?
#
loop_
_entity_poly.entity_id
_entity_poly.type
_entity_poly.pdbx_seq_one_letter_code
_entity_poly.pdbx_strand_id
1 'polypeptide(L)' 'MEYGTYAPDNGLRAMQADHWLHNQGEVDWLEPKTQKIKAALKKHFYPARQDWKEIVLWRSRQVQRQSLAGLILR' A
#
# COMPACT_ATOMS: atom_id res chain seq x y z
N MET A 1 -9.10 -7.57 -2.83
CA MET A 1 -9.52 -6.16 -2.71
C MET A 1 -8.49 -5.46 -1.85
N GLU A 2 -7.56 -4.72 -2.46
CA GLU A 2 -6.67 -3.85 -1.69
C GLU A 2 -7.49 -2.68 -1.18
N TYR A 3 -7.61 -2.54 0.14
CA TYR A 3 -8.31 -1.40 0.74
C TYR A 3 -7.33 -0.23 0.81
N GLY A 4 -7.14 0.45 -0.32
CA GLY A 4 -6.23 1.57 -0.46
C GLY A 4 -6.89 2.91 -0.12
N THR A 5 -6.17 3.75 0.61
CA THR A 5 -6.52 5.14 1.04
C THR A 5 -6.60 6.13 -0.12
N TYR A 6 -6.12 5.74 -1.31
CA TYR A 6 -5.95 6.60 -2.47
C TYR A 6 -6.47 5.94 -3.74
N ALA A 7 -6.77 6.75 -4.75
CA ALA A 7 -7.22 6.26 -6.06
C ALA A 7 -6.21 5.24 -6.66
N PRO A 8 -6.70 4.15 -7.29
CA PRO A 8 -5.86 3.08 -7.82
C PRO A 8 -4.75 3.56 -8.78
N ASP A 9 -5.05 4.57 -9.60
CA ASP A 9 -4.11 5.13 -10.59
C ASP A 9 -2.83 5.71 -9.95
N ASN A 10 -2.89 6.13 -8.69
CA ASN A 10 -1.71 6.62 -7.97
C ASN A 10 -0.79 5.48 -7.52
N GLY A 11 -1.36 4.30 -7.23
CA GLY A 11 -0.61 3.11 -6.84
C GLY A 11 0.18 2.55 -8.00
N LEU A 12 -0.46 2.44 -9.17
CA LEU A 12 0.18 1.94 -10.38
C LEU A 12 1.42 2.75 -10.76
N ARG A 13 1.33 4.08 -10.76
CA ARG A 13 2.46 4.96 -11.08
C ARG A 13 3.60 4.84 -10.06
N ALA A 14 3.29 4.76 -8.77
CA ALA A 14 4.30 4.57 -7.73
C ALA A 14 5.02 3.23 -7.87
N MET A 15 4.29 2.16 -8.16
CA MET A 15 4.87 0.84 -8.40
C MET A 15 5.70 0.80 -9.69
N GLN A 16 5.24 1.42 -10.78
CA GLN A 16 6.01 1.48 -12.04
C GLN A 16 7.35 2.19 -11.84
N ALA A 17 7.37 3.31 -11.10
CA ALA A 17 8.59 4.02 -10.78
C ALA A 17 9.55 3.18 -9.92
N ASP A 18 9.01 2.42 -8.95
CA ASP A 18 9.80 1.52 -8.11
C ASP A 18 10.43 0.36 -8.91
N HIS A 19 9.65 -0.26 -9.79
CA HIS A 19 10.14 -1.31 -10.68
C HIS A 19 11.20 -0.78 -11.64
N TRP A 20 10.98 0.39 -12.24
CA TRP A 20 11.95 1.02 -13.13
C TRP A 20 13.29 1.25 -12.40
N LEU A 21 13.25 1.75 -11.15
CA LEU A 21 14.43 1.99 -10.32
C LEU A 21 15.25 0.71 -10.12
N HIS A 22 14.60 -0.38 -9.70
CA HIS A 22 15.27 -1.66 -9.48
C HIS A 22 15.74 -2.34 -10.78
N ASN A 23 15.17 -1.97 -11.92
CA ASN A 23 15.61 -2.45 -13.23
C ASN A 23 16.89 -1.73 -13.73
N GLN A 24 17.39 -0.70 -13.04
CA GLN A 24 18.63 -0.01 -13.44
C GLN A 24 19.91 -0.68 -12.91
N GLY A 25 19.79 -1.71 -12.05
CA GLY A 25 20.93 -2.36 -11.38
C GLY A 25 20.98 -2.01 -9.89
N GLU A 26 22.18 -1.85 -9.33
CA GLU A 26 22.32 -1.47 -7.92
C GLU A 26 21.67 -0.11 -7.65
N VAL A 27 20.84 -0.07 -6.61
CA VAL A 27 20.11 1.14 -6.21
C VAL A 27 20.98 1.98 -5.30
N ASP A 28 21.28 3.21 -5.72
CA ASP A 28 21.83 4.23 -4.83
C ASP A 28 20.71 4.81 -3.95
N TRP A 29 20.74 4.45 -2.68
CA TRP A 29 19.74 4.86 -1.68
C TRP A 29 19.89 6.32 -1.21
N LEU A 30 21.05 6.93 -1.46
CA LEU A 30 21.32 8.33 -1.12
C LEU A 30 20.91 9.27 -2.25
N GLU A 31 20.71 8.75 -3.47
CA GLU A 31 20.25 9.53 -4.61
C GLU A 31 18.88 10.18 -4.30
N PRO A 32 18.71 11.50 -4.51
CA PRO A 32 17.44 12.20 -4.27
C PRO A 32 16.26 11.60 -5.06
N LYS A 33 16.50 11.06 -6.26
CA LYS A 33 15.47 10.42 -7.08
C LYS A 33 14.98 9.12 -6.44
N THR A 34 15.89 8.27 -5.96
CA THR A 34 15.56 7.06 -5.21
C THR A 34 14.68 7.39 -4.00
N GLN A 35 15.10 8.36 -3.19
CA GLN A 35 14.33 8.78 -2.00
C GLN A 35 12.94 9.28 -2.36
N LYS A 36 12.81 10.03 -3.45
CA LYS A 36 11.51 10.52 -3.96
C LYS A 36 10.59 9.37 -4.39
N ILE A 37 11.12 8.39 -5.13
CA ILE A 37 10.36 7.20 -5.57
C ILE A 37 9.89 6.40 -4.36
N LYS A 38 10.79 6.10 -3.42
CA LYS A 38 10.46 5.32 -2.22
C LYS A 38 9.50 6.06 -1.29
N ALA A 39 9.61 7.39 -1.18
CA ALA A 39 8.66 8.19 -0.42
C ALA A 39 7.26 8.17 -1.04
N ALA A 40 7.14 8.24 -2.37
CA ALA A 40 5.86 8.14 -3.06
C ALA A 40 5.20 6.76 -2.85
N LEU A 41 5.98 5.68 -2.98
CA LEU A 41 5.52 4.32 -2.73
C LEU A 41 5.05 4.15 -1.27
N LYS A 42 5.88 4.57 -0.31
CA LYS A 42 5.54 4.53 1.12
C LYS A 42 4.28 5.31 1.42
N LYS A 43 4.12 6.52 0.88
CA LYS A 43 2.92 7.34 1.11
C LYS A 43 1.66 6.64 0.62
N HIS A 44 1.72 5.92 -0.51
CA HIS A 44 0.57 5.23 -1.07
C HIS A 44 0.12 4.04 -0.20
N PHE A 45 1.06 3.18 0.21
CA PHE A 45 0.75 1.93 0.94
C PHE A 45 0.77 2.09 2.47
N TYR A 46 1.43 3.13 2.98
CA TYR A 46 1.53 3.47 4.39
C TYR A 46 1.45 4.99 4.59
N PRO A 47 0.24 5.58 4.51
CA PRO A 47 0.05 7.01 4.70
C PRO A 47 0.38 7.48 6.13
N ALA A 48 0.44 6.56 7.10
CA ALA A 48 0.72 6.78 8.53
C ALA A 48 -0.23 7.74 9.27
N ARG A 49 -1.28 8.25 8.60
CA ARG A 49 -2.30 9.13 9.19
C ARG A 49 -3.17 8.36 10.20
N GLN A 50 -3.65 9.05 11.22
CA GLN A 50 -4.43 8.46 12.30
C GLN A 50 -5.76 7.87 11.79
N ASP A 51 -6.48 8.60 10.94
CA ASP A 51 -7.73 8.16 10.31
C ASP A 51 -7.55 6.87 9.50
N TRP A 52 -6.44 6.77 8.75
CA TRP A 52 -6.11 5.56 8.02
C TRP A 52 -5.91 4.35 8.94
N LYS A 53 -5.21 4.51 10.06
CA LYS A 53 -5.00 3.43 11.03
C LYS A 53 -6.33 2.93 11.60
N GLU A 54 -7.25 3.84 11.89
CA GLU A 54 -8.60 3.51 12.38
C GLU A 54 -9.40 2.73 11.33
N ILE A 55 -9.34 3.14 10.06
CA ILE A 55 -9.99 2.43 8.95
C ILE A 55 -9.42 1.01 8.79
N VAL A 56 -8.09 0.83 8.91
CA VAL A 56 -7.45 -0.51 8.86
C VAL A 56 -7.99 -1.41 9.97
N LEU A 57 -8.06 -0.90 11.20
CA LEU A 57 -8.61 -1.64 12.34
C LEU A 57 -10.08 -2.00 12.12
N TRP A 58 -10.89 -1.06 11.64
CA TRP A 58 -12.30 -1.32 11.37
C TRP A 58 -12.49 -2.36 10.26
N ARG A 59 -11.78 -2.22 9.13
CA ARG A 59 -11.92 -3.13 7.99
C ARG A 59 -11.45 -4.54 8.32
N SER A 60 -10.37 -4.68 9.09
CA SER A 60 -9.88 -6.00 9.53
C SER A 60 -10.95 -6.78 10.32
N ARG A 61 -11.66 -6.11 11.23
CA ARG A 61 -12.77 -6.72 11.99
C ARG A 61 -13.94 -7.14 11.10
N GLN A 62 -14.24 -6.36 10.05
CA GLN A 62 -15.28 -6.75 9.09
C GLN A 62 -14.90 -8.01 8.32
N VAL A 63 -13.66 -8.10 7.82
CA VAL A 63 -13.17 -9.27 7.10
C VAL A 63 -13.18 -10.50 8.00
N GLN A 64 -12.76 -10.39 9.26
CA GLN A 64 -12.86 -11.49 10.23
C GLN A 64 -14.29 -12.02 10.39
N ARG A 65 -15.29 -11.12 10.49
CA ARG A 65 -16.71 -11.53 10.53
C ARG A 65 -17.16 -12.23 9.26
N GLN A 66 -16.75 -11.73 8.09
CA GLN A 66 -17.06 -12.37 6.81
C GLN A 66 -16.46 -13.78 6.73
N SER A 67 -15.21 -13.95 7.20
CA SER A 67 -14.56 -15.26 7.28
C SER A 67 -15.32 -16.21 8.21
N LEU A 68 -15.72 -15.77 9.41
CA LEU A 68 -16.52 -16.59 10.32
C LEU A 68 -17.87 -17.00 9.71
N ALA A 69 -18.57 -16.07 9.05
CA ALA A 69 -19.83 -16.37 8.38
C ALA A 69 -19.65 -17.44 7.28
N GLY A 70 -18.55 -17.38 6.52
CA GLY A 70 -18.22 -18.38 5.51
C GLY A 70 -17.87 -19.77 6.08
N LEU A 71 -17.47 -19.86 7.35
CA LEU A 71 -17.27 -21.15 8.04
C LEU A 71 -18.59 -21.76 8.53
N ILE A 72 -19.56 -20.92 8.90
CA ILE A 72 -20.87 -21.35 9.43
C ILE A 72 -21.84 -21.76 8.30
N LEU A 73 -21.70 -21.17 7.11
CA LEU A 73 -22.54 -21.48 5.93
C LEU A 73 -22.13 -22.76 5.17
N ARG A 74 -21.60 -23.79 5.87
CA ARG A 74 -21.34 -25.12 5.28
C ARG A 74 -22.46 -26.11 5.59
#